data_AF-A0A1J3FAR7-F1
#
_entry.id   AF-A0A1J3FAR7-F1
#
_cell.length_a   1.000
_cell.length_b   1.000
_cell.length_c   1.000
_cell.angle_alpha   90.00
_cell.angle_beta   90.00
_cell.angle_gamma   90.00
#
_symmetry.space_group_name_H-M   'P 1'
#
loop_
_entity.id
_entity.type
_entity.pdbx_description
1 polymer ?
#
loop_
_entity_poly.entity_id
_entity_poly.type
_entity_poly.pdbx_seq_one_letter_code
_entity_poly.pdbx_strand_id
1 'polypeptide(L)'
;RKPCANQTSAVTIEKISYVQVRGTSASKQAIKISCSDTSPCRNIHLEDIDLEPSNHDGFTESFCWEAYGSSSGQVYPPPCLSDETSFLEQSVHSGITSVSYI
;
A
#
# COMPACT_ATOMS: atom_id res chain seq x y z
N ARG A 1 -2.61 -32.35 -24.34
CA ARG A 1 -2.31 -31.07 -23.65
C ARG A 1 -0.91 -31.18 -23.04
N LYS A 2 0.02 -30.29 -23.38
CA LYS A 2 1.29 -30.17 -22.65
C LYS A 2 1.07 -29.24 -21.45
N PRO A 3 1.55 -29.57 -20.24
CA PRO A 3 1.53 -28.65 -19.11
C PRO A 3 2.35 -27.40 -19.47
N CYS A 4 1.90 -26.23 -19.04
CA CYS A 4 2.70 -25.01 -19.15
C CYS A 4 3.96 -25.17 -18.27
N ALA A 5 5.11 -24.69 -18.76
CA ALA A 5 6.28 -24.57 -17.91
C ALA A 5 6.03 -23.46 -16.88
N ASN A 6 6.42 -23.69 -15.62
CA ASN A 6 6.41 -22.63 -14.62
C ASN A 6 7.33 -21.49 -15.09
N GLN A 7 6.76 -20.30 -15.21
CA GLN A 7 7.52 -19.07 -15.44
C GLN A 7 7.37 -18.18 -14.22
N THR A 8 8.48 -17.97 -13.51
CA THR A 8 8.55 -17.04 -12.38
C THR A 8 8.95 -15.66 -12.93
N SER A 9 8.04 -14.99 -13.61
CA SER A 9 8.21 -13.58 -13.98
C SER A 9 7.68 -12.71 -12.84
N ALA A 10 8.42 -11.68 -12.45
CA ALA A 10 7.88 -10.69 -11.53
C ALA A 10 6.75 -9.92 -12.24
N VAL A 11 5.51 -10.14 -11.81
CA VAL A 11 4.35 -9.44 -12.36
C VAL A 11 4.29 -8.06 -11.72
N THR A 12 4.43 -7.02 -12.54
CA THR A 12 4.27 -5.64 -12.09
C THR A 12 2.78 -5.30 -12.02
N ILE A 13 2.35 -4.73 -10.90
CA ILE A 13 0.98 -4.25 -10.68
C ILE A 13 1.06 -2.75 -10.37
N GLU A 14 0.37 -1.94 -11.16
CA GLU A 14 0.38 -0.47 -11.02
C GLU A 14 -1.01 0.13 -11.30
N LYS A 15 -1.22 1.37 -10.82
CA LYS A 15 -2.43 2.18 -11.10
C LYS A 15 -3.73 1.49 -10.67
N ILE A 16 -3.77 1.08 -9.41
CA ILE A 16 -4.94 0.43 -8.79
C ILE A 16 -5.71 1.48 -7.99
N SER A 17 -7.04 1.48 -8.08
CA SER A 17 -7.89 2.33 -7.25
C SER A 17 -8.92 1.50 -6.50
N TYR A 18 -8.97 1.68 -5.18
CA TYR A 18 -10.01 1.14 -4.31
C TYR A 18 -10.85 2.31 -3.80
N VAL A 19 -12.12 2.35 -4.21
CA VAL A 19 -12.99 3.52 -4.02
C VAL A 19 -14.28 3.06 -3.37
N GLN A 20 -14.73 3.79 -2.34
CA GLN A 20 -16.03 3.59 -1.67
C GLN A 20 -16.24 2.17 -1.11
N VAL A 21 -15.18 1.56 -0.59
CA VAL A 21 -15.23 0.22 0.01
C VAL A 21 -15.69 0.34 1.45
N ARG A 22 -16.87 -0.22 1.78
CA ARG A 22 -17.46 -0.13 3.13
C ARG A 22 -17.91 -1.48 3.66
N GLY A 23 -17.76 -1.71 4.96
CA GLY A 23 -18.27 -2.92 5.61
C GLY A 23 -17.48 -3.31 6.84
N THR A 24 -17.36 -4.62 7.07
CA THR A 24 -16.64 -5.16 8.23
C THR A 24 -15.61 -6.21 7.82
N SER A 25 -14.49 -6.27 8.55
CA SER A 25 -13.44 -7.28 8.39
C SER A 25 -13.45 -8.29 9.54
N ALA A 26 -13.39 -9.58 9.21
CA ALA A 26 -13.18 -10.66 10.18
C ALA A 26 -11.72 -10.79 10.63
N SER A 27 -10.79 -10.14 9.91
CA SER A 27 -9.36 -10.13 10.23
C SER A 27 -8.94 -8.76 10.75
N LYS A 28 -7.96 -8.74 11.66
CA LYS A 28 -7.40 -7.49 12.20
C LYS A 28 -6.82 -6.60 11.09
N GLN A 29 -6.07 -7.19 10.16
CA GLN A 29 -5.58 -6.51 8.96
C GLN A 29 -6.71 -6.42 7.92
N ALA A 30 -7.55 -5.37 8.01
CA ALA A 30 -8.65 -5.17 7.08
C ALA A 30 -8.16 -4.67 5.71
N ILE A 31 -7.07 -3.90 5.70
CA ILE A 31 -6.36 -3.51 4.48
C ILE A 31 -5.02 -4.23 4.48
N LYS A 32 -4.76 -5.07 3.47
CA LYS A 32 -3.49 -5.78 3.32
C LYS A 32 -3.01 -5.70 1.88
N ILE A 33 -1.98 -4.90 1.64
CA ILE A 33 -1.35 -4.74 0.33
C ILE A 33 0.10 -5.20 0.46
N SER A 34 0.43 -6.35 -0.13
CA SER A 34 1.76 -6.95 -0.04
C SER A 34 2.29 -7.22 -1.45
N CYS A 35 3.32 -6.49 -1.83
CA CYS A 35 3.92 -6.55 -3.17
C CYS A 35 5.28 -7.25 -3.14
N SER A 36 5.90 -7.42 -4.30
CA SER A 36 7.21 -8.09 -4.41
C SER A 36 8.34 -7.11 -4.16
N ASP A 37 9.38 -7.53 -3.44
CA ASP A 37 10.61 -6.76 -3.22
C ASP A 37 11.28 -6.30 -4.52
N THR A 38 11.20 -7.11 -5.58
CA THR A 38 11.81 -6.81 -6.88
C THR A 38 10.85 -6.12 -7.85
N SER A 39 9.57 -6.01 -7.49
CA SER A 39 8.53 -5.40 -8.31
C SER A 39 7.46 -4.79 -7.41
N PRO A 40 7.77 -3.63 -6.79
CA PRO A 40 6.85 -2.94 -5.90
C PRO A 40 5.58 -2.48 -6.63
N CYS A 41 4.46 -2.41 -5.93
CA CYS A 41 3.23 -1.86 -6.49
C CYS A 41 3.26 -0.33 -6.43
N ARG A 42 2.90 0.33 -7.53
CA ARG A 42 2.94 1.80 -7.64
C ARG A 42 1.60 2.39 -8.03
N ASN A 43 1.40 3.65 -7.65
CA ASN A 43 0.19 4.42 -7.95
C ASN A 43 -1.08 3.72 -7.46
N ILE A 44 -1.05 3.19 -6.23
CA ILE A 44 -2.26 2.73 -5.56
C ILE A 44 -3.02 3.95 -5.03
N HIS A 45 -4.33 3.99 -5.23
CA HIS A 45 -5.20 5.02 -4.70
C HIS A 45 -6.27 4.42 -3.80
N LEU A 46 -6.38 4.91 -2.56
CA LEU A 46 -7.45 4.55 -1.63
C LEU A 46 -8.36 5.78 -1.43
N GLU A 47 -9.65 5.63 -1.68
CA GLU A 47 -10.62 6.72 -1.56
C GLU A 47 -11.88 6.23 -0.84
N ASP A 48 -12.29 6.96 0.19
CA ASP A 48 -13.55 6.72 0.92
C ASP A 48 -13.74 5.27 1.38
N ILE A 49 -12.74 4.71 2.06
CA ILE A 49 -12.76 3.34 2.60
C ILE A 49 -13.15 3.36 4.09
N ASP A 50 -14.03 2.45 4.47
CA ASP A 50 -14.50 2.29 5.85
C ASP A 50 -14.71 0.81 6.20
N LEU A 51 -13.73 0.22 6.87
CA LEU A 51 -13.70 -1.19 7.24
C LEU A 51 -13.58 -1.36 8.76
N GLU A 52 -14.71 -1.57 9.40
CA GLU A 52 -14.83 -1.82 10.85
C GLU A 52 -14.54 -3.30 11.20
N PRO A 53 -14.23 -3.65 12.45
CA PRO A 53 -14.13 -5.06 12.84
C PRO A 53 -15.52 -5.72 12.81
N SER A 54 -15.60 -6.98 12.35
CA SER A 54 -16.87 -7.72 12.32
C SER A 54 -17.33 -8.16 13.72
N ASN A 55 -16.39 -8.28 14.65
CA ASN A 55 -16.65 -8.49 16.06
C ASN A 55 -16.68 -7.14 16.77
N HIS A 56 -17.60 -6.97 17.73
CA HIS A 56 -17.78 -5.71 18.47
C HIS A 56 -16.58 -5.29 19.34
N ASP A 57 -15.58 -6.16 19.47
CA ASP A 57 -14.38 -5.92 20.26
C ASP A 57 -13.15 -5.86 19.35
N GLY A 58 -12.61 -4.66 19.14
CA GLY A 58 -11.33 -4.48 18.47
C GLY A 58 -11.23 -3.22 17.63
N PHE A 59 -10.16 -3.17 16.85
CA PHE A 59 -9.92 -2.18 15.81
C PHE A 59 -9.34 -2.90 14.61
N THR A 60 -9.53 -2.34 13.42
CA THR A 60 -8.88 -2.80 12.21
C THR A 60 -7.58 -2.05 11.97
N GLU A 61 -6.66 -2.67 11.27
CA GLU A 61 -5.37 -2.08 10.91
C GLU A 61 -5.07 -2.30 9.43
N SER A 62 -4.11 -1.52 8.93
CA SER A 62 -3.60 -1.63 7.58
C SER A 62 -2.18 -2.19 7.58
N PHE A 63 -1.88 -3.07 6.62
CA PHE A 63 -0.54 -3.59 6.35
C PHE A 63 -0.14 -3.33 4.91
N CYS A 64 1.03 -2.73 4.72
CA CYS A 64 1.59 -2.37 3.43
C CYS A 64 3.03 -2.89 3.35
N TRP A 65 3.37 -3.54 2.24
CA TRP A 65 4.73 -3.97 1.94
C TRP A 65 5.04 -3.68 0.47
N GLU A 66 6.10 -2.90 0.22
CA GLU A 66 6.51 -2.46 -1.12
C GLU A 66 5.35 -1.87 -1.94
N ALA A 67 4.52 -1.05 -1.29
CA ALA A 67 3.30 -0.49 -1.84
C ALA A 67 3.31 1.03 -1.73
N TYR A 68 3.24 1.68 -2.89
CA TYR A 68 3.37 3.13 -3.04
C TYR A 68 2.11 3.73 -3.63
N GLY A 69 1.68 4.85 -3.07
CA GLY A 69 0.41 5.43 -3.48
C GLY A 69 -0.03 6.61 -2.63
N SER A 70 -1.32 6.93 -2.79
CA SER A 70 -1.96 8.05 -2.11
C SER A 70 -3.32 7.63 -1.60
N SER A 71 -3.86 8.46 -0.69
CA SER A 71 -5.23 8.32 -0.22
C SER A 71 -5.94 9.66 -0.26
N SER A 72 -7.26 9.62 -0.44
CA SER A 72 -8.12 10.79 -0.41
C SER A 72 -9.43 10.46 0.32
N GLY A 73 -10.13 11.48 0.81
CA GLY A 73 -11.37 11.29 1.57
C GLY A 73 -11.15 10.59 2.92
N GLN A 74 -12.20 9.93 3.42
CA GLN A 74 -12.15 9.17 4.67
C GLN A 74 -11.57 7.78 4.42
N VAL A 75 -10.50 7.40 5.12
CA VAL A 75 -9.93 6.05 5.02
C VAL A 75 -9.74 5.45 6.41
N TYR A 76 -10.56 4.46 6.74
CA TYR A 76 -10.49 3.66 7.96
C TYR A 76 -10.43 2.15 7.61
N PRO A 77 -9.48 1.39 8.17
CA PRO A 77 -8.39 1.81 9.06
C PRO A 77 -7.38 2.74 8.37
N PRO A 78 -6.55 3.50 9.12
CA PRO A 78 -5.61 4.46 8.55
C PRO A 78 -4.73 3.83 7.46
N PRO A 79 -4.55 4.49 6.30
CA PRO A 79 -3.76 3.94 5.20
C PRO A 79 -2.28 3.86 5.58
N CYS A 80 -1.58 2.85 5.04
CA CYS A 80 -0.15 2.60 5.30
C CYS A 80 0.73 2.73 4.04
N LEU A 81 0.17 3.23 2.94
CA LEU A 81 0.90 3.37 1.68
C LEU A 81 2.04 4.37 1.85
N SER A 82 3.22 4.02 1.34
CA SER A 82 4.34 4.94 1.26
C SER A 82 4.10 5.97 0.16
N ASP A 83 4.46 7.23 0.39
CA ASP A 83 4.39 8.25 -0.65
C ASP A 83 5.47 7.98 -1.71
N GLU A 84 5.12 8.09 -2.98
CA GLU A 84 6.06 7.93 -4.09
C GLU A 84 7.18 9.00 -4.06
N THR A 85 6.88 10.17 -3.47
CA THR A 85 7.84 11.26 -3.30
C THR A 85 8.95 10.96 -2.29
N SER A 86 8.71 10.04 -1.34
CA SER A 86 9.71 9.66 -0.34
C SER A 86 10.92 8.92 -0.95
N PHE A 87 10.77 8.31 -2.13
CA PHE A 87 11.87 7.74 -2.90
C PHE A 87 12.76 8.80 -3.55
N LEU A 88 12.20 9.96 -3.93
CA LEU A 88 12.97 11.11 -4.40
C LEU A 88 13.71 11.76 -3.21
N GLU A 89 13.07 11.87 -2.05
CA GLU A 89 13.72 12.38 -0.82
C GLU A 89 14.83 11.45 -0.29
N GLN A 90 14.65 10.12 -0.35
CA GLN A 90 15.68 9.16 0.07
C GLN A 90 16.90 9.13 -0.88
N SER A 91 16.69 9.32 -2.17
CA SER A 91 17.78 9.46 -3.14
C SER A 91 18.50 10.81 -3.02
N VAL A 92 17.78 11.87 -2.63
CA VAL A 92 18.37 13.16 -2.24
C VAL A 92 19.18 13.03 -0.94
N HIS A 93 18.68 12.31 0.08
CA HIS A 93 19.38 12.15 1.36
C HIS A 93 20.65 11.29 1.25
N SER A 94 20.65 10.28 0.38
CA SER A 94 21.86 9.49 0.09
C SER A 94 22.91 10.28 -0.71
N GLY A 95 22.54 11.43 -1.27
CA GLY A 95 23.39 12.30 -2.09
C GLY A 95 23.79 13.64 -1.43
N ILE A 96 23.24 14.01 -0.29
CA ILE A 96 23.51 15.31 0.35
C ILE A 96 23.93 15.10 1.81
N THR A 97 25.23 14.86 2.01
CA THR A 97 25.87 15.35 3.22
C THR A 97 25.79 16.89 3.20
N SER A 98 25.30 17.46 4.29
CA SER A 98 25.22 18.89 4.64
C SER A 98 24.26 19.78 3.83
N VAL A 99 23.04 19.96 4.36
CA VAL A 99 22.43 21.30 4.40
C VAL A 99 22.01 21.58 5.84
N SER A 100 22.80 22.42 6.50
CA SER A 100 22.49 23.02 7.79
C SER A 100 21.35 24.03 7.60
N TYR A 101 20.24 23.88 8.31
CA TYR A 101 19.30 24.99 8.49
C TYR A 101 19.75 25.82 9.69
N ILE A 102 19.81 27.13 9.47
CA ILE A 102 20.08 28.19 10.45
C ILE A 102 18.95 28.24 11.47
#